data_AF-A0A352IP82-F1
#
_entry.id   AF-A0A352IP82-F1
#
_cell.length_a   1.000
_cell.length_b   1.000
_cell.length_c   1.000
_cell.angle_alpha   90.00
_cell.angle_beta   90.00
_cell.angle_gamma   90.00
#
_symmetry.space_group_name_H-M   'P 1'
#
loop_
_entity.id
_entity.type
_entity.pdbx_description
1 polymer ?
#
loop_
_entity_poly.entity_id
_entity_poly.type
_entity_poly.pdbx_seq_one_letter_code
_entity_poly.pdbx_strand_id
1 'polypeptide(L)'
;NAFVVKIQDTMREVGATTDQVASAAEELSRVANETRASVQEQGSETDQIASAINEMAATIQQISGNANEVEISASDADRMAREGGETISSAQGAVNKLSEEIEDTARSINALAEKSDEIQQVLDVIHAVTEQTNLLALNAAIEAARAGEHGRGFSVVADEVRQLAKRSAESADQIRTMIDGFVTESKASVERMNKSRNRSTET
;
A
#
# COMPACT_ATOMS: atom_id res chain seq x y z
N ASN A 1 96.92 62.18 53.20
CA ASN A 1 97.06 61.22 52.08
C ASN A 1 95.66 60.94 51.48
N ALA A 2 95.08 61.89 50.73
CA ALA A 2 93.67 61.87 50.30
C ALA A 2 93.41 61.08 49.00
N PHE A 3 94.45 60.92 48.17
CA PHE A 3 94.38 60.12 46.95
C PHE A 3 94.12 58.63 47.24
N VAL A 4 94.77 58.09 48.28
CA VAL A 4 94.57 56.70 48.74
C VAL A 4 93.14 56.45 49.21
N VAL A 5 92.52 57.40 49.91
CA VAL A 5 91.11 57.30 50.36
C VAL A 5 90.17 57.27 49.15
N LYS A 6 90.39 58.14 48.16
CA LYS A 6 89.56 58.20 46.96
C LYS A 6 89.65 56.90 46.15
N ILE A 7 90.85 56.34 45.99
CA ILE A 7 91.05 55.00 45.39
C ILE A 7 90.31 53.92 46.17
N GLN A 8 90.38 53.94 47.51
CA GLN A 8 89.68 52.96 48.35
C GLN A 8 88.16 53.04 48.18
N ASP A 9 87.58 54.23 48.09
CA ASP A 9 86.14 54.40 47.90
C ASP A 9 85.69 53.97 46.50
N THR A 10 86.45 54.29 45.45
CA THR A 10 86.15 53.80 44.09
C THR A 10 86.27 52.27 44.01
N MET A 11 87.26 51.67 44.69
CA MET A 11 87.40 50.21 44.76
C MET A 11 86.23 49.55 45.49
N ARG A 12 85.69 50.18 46.55
CA ARG A 12 84.48 49.70 47.24
C ARG A 12 83.25 49.78 46.34
N GLU A 13 83.09 50.87 45.61
CA GLU A 13 81.96 51.07 44.69
C GLU A 13 82.01 50.09 43.51
N VAL A 14 83.20 49.84 42.95
CA VAL A 14 83.43 48.79 41.95
C VAL A 14 83.11 47.41 42.52
N GLY A 15 83.54 47.11 43.76
CA GLY A 15 83.21 45.85 44.43
C GLY A 15 81.69 45.64 44.56
N ALA A 16 80.98 46.64 45.10
CA ALA A 16 79.52 46.60 45.24
C ALA A 16 78.80 46.45 43.89
N THR A 17 79.26 47.14 42.86
CA THR A 17 78.69 47.03 41.50
C THR A 17 78.95 45.63 40.93
N THR A 18 80.13 45.06 41.18
CA THR A 18 80.48 43.69 40.76
C THR A 18 79.56 42.65 41.42
N ASP A 19 79.26 42.81 42.71
CA ASP A 19 78.34 41.92 43.44
C ASP A 19 76.91 42.01 42.90
N GLN A 20 76.45 43.22 42.53
CA GLN A 20 75.15 43.41 41.90
C GLN A 20 75.08 42.76 40.52
N VAL A 21 76.13 42.90 39.70
CA VAL A 21 76.21 42.24 38.39
C VAL A 21 76.23 40.72 38.54
N ALA A 22 76.96 40.19 39.51
CA ALA A 22 76.98 38.75 39.79
C ALA A 22 75.59 38.24 40.16
N SER A 23 74.88 38.95 41.04
CA SER A 23 73.50 38.62 41.44
C SER A 23 72.52 38.67 40.25
N ALA A 24 72.62 39.70 39.42
CA ALA A 24 71.79 39.84 38.21
C ALA A 24 72.09 38.73 37.18
N ALA A 25 73.34 38.29 37.05
CA ALA A 25 73.72 37.19 36.18
C ALA A 25 73.15 35.85 36.67
N GLU A 26 73.13 35.60 37.98
CA GLU A 26 72.49 34.43 38.58
C GLU A 26 70.96 34.43 38.35
N GLU A 27 70.30 35.57 38.54
CA GLU A 27 68.88 35.77 38.23
C GLU A 27 68.59 35.47 36.75
N LEU A 28 69.39 36.05 35.85
CA LEU A 28 69.24 35.84 34.40
C LEU A 28 69.44 34.37 34.01
N SER A 29 70.41 33.68 34.63
CA SER A 29 70.64 32.25 34.42
C SER A 29 69.43 31.42 34.84
N ARG A 30 68.81 31.75 35.97
CA ARG A 30 67.59 31.10 36.46
C ARG A 30 66.44 31.27 35.47
N VAL A 31 66.16 32.50 35.05
CA VAL A 31 65.08 32.81 34.09
C VAL A 31 65.34 32.15 32.73
N ALA A 32 66.59 32.09 32.27
CA ALA A 32 66.93 31.43 31.01
C ALA A 32 66.69 29.91 31.07
N ASN A 33 66.94 29.28 32.22
CA ASN A 33 66.66 27.85 32.41
C ASN A 33 65.16 27.57 32.48
N GLU A 34 64.38 28.42 33.16
CA GLU A 34 62.92 28.33 33.21
C GLU A 34 62.31 28.52 31.81
N THR A 35 62.77 29.52 31.07
CA THR A 35 62.36 29.75 29.67
C THR A 35 62.66 28.56 28.78
N ARG A 36 63.84 27.93 28.92
CA ARG A 36 64.16 26.69 28.18
C ARG A 36 63.17 25.57 28.49
N ALA A 37 62.81 25.38 29.76
CA ALA A 37 61.84 24.37 30.15
C ALA A 37 60.47 24.63 29.52
N SER A 38 59.97 25.87 29.58
CA SER A 38 58.69 26.25 28.95
C SER A 38 58.70 26.08 27.43
N VAL A 39 59.80 26.43 26.75
CA VAL A 39 59.93 26.20 25.29
C VAL A 39 59.88 24.72 24.95
N GLN A 40 60.46 23.87 25.80
CA GLN A 40 60.47 22.43 25.60
C GLN A 40 59.09 21.81 25.82
N GLU A 41 58.34 22.31 26.80
CA GLU A 41 56.93 21.95 27.03
C GLU A 41 56.04 22.39 25.85
N GLN A 42 56.18 23.64 25.40
CA GLN A 42 55.45 24.16 24.24
C GLN A 42 55.75 23.37 22.95
N GLY A 43 56.98 22.87 22.79
CA GLY A 43 57.34 21.96 21.71
C GLY A 43 56.52 20.67 21.76
N SER A 44 56.40 20.07 22.95
CA SER A 44 55.58 18.87 23.15
C SER A 44 54.09 19.12 22.91
N GLU A 45 53.55 20.26 23.34
CA GLU A 45 52.16 20.63 23.05
C GLU A 45 51.93 20.82 21.54
N THR A 46 52.90 21.41 20.83
CA THR A 46 52.83 21.59 19.38
C THR A 46 52.77 20.25 18.64
N ASP A 47 53.55 19.25 19.08
CA ASP A 47 53.52 17.89 18.52
C ASP A 47 52.17 17.19 18.76
N GLN A 48 51.54 17.42 19.92
CA GLN A 48 50.20 16.92 20.22
C GLN A 48 49.14 17.57 19.33
N ILE A 49 49.21 18.89 19.13
CA ILE A 49 48.32 19.62 18.23
C ILE A 49 48.46 19.10 16.79
N ALA A 50 49.70 18.88 16.33
CA ALA A 50 49.96 18.33 14.99
C ALA A 50 49.33 16.94 14.82
N SER A 51 49.38 16.11 15.86
CA SER A 51 48.74 14.79 15.87
C SER A 51 47.21 14.90 15.81
N ALA A 52 46.61 15.80 16.61
CA ALA A 52 45.17 16.07 16.58
C ALA A 52 44.71 16.60 15.21
N ILE A 53 45.51 17.43 14.54
CA ILE A 53 45.21 17.91 13.19
C ILE A 53 45.16 16.75 12.18
N ASN A 54 46.08 15.78 12.27
CA ASN A 54 46.05 14.60 11.41
C ASN A 54 44.80 13.74 11.65
N GLU A 55 44.41 13.53 12.91
CA GLU A 55 43.17 12.81 13.25
C GLU A 55 41.91 13.55 12.74
N MET A 56 41.87 14.88 12.88
CA MET A 56 40.79 15.70 12.33
C MET A 56 40.72 15.59 10.81
N ALA A 57 41.86 15.61 10.10
CA ALA A 57 41.90 15.46 8.66
C ALA A 57 41.34 14.10 8.20
N ALA A 58 41.70 13.01 8.90
CA ALA A 58 41.14 11.69 8.65
C ALA A 58 39.62 11.65 8.89
N THR A 59 39.16 12.29 9.97
CA THR A 59 37.74 12.37 10.31
C THR A 59 36.95 13.14 9.25
N ILE A 60 37.50 14.25 8.73
CA ILE A 60 36.89 15.03 7.65
C ILE A 60 36.76 14.19 6.37
N GLN A 61 37.77 13.40 6.01
CA GLN A 61 37.69 12.49 4.87
C GLN A 61 36.58 11.45 5.06
N GLN A 62 36.45 10.88 6.25
CA GLN A 62 35.39 9.94 6.56
C GLN A 62 33.99 10.59 6.48
N ILE A 63 33.84 11.81 7.02
CA ILE A 63 32.59 12.57 6.93
C ILE A 63 32.22 12.84 5.47
N SER A 64 33.19 13.20 4.63
CA SER A 64 32.97 13.41 3.20
C SER A 64 32.51 12.13 2.49
N GLY A 65 33.09 10.97 2.84
CA GLY A 65 32.67 9.66 2.32
C GLY A 65 31.22 9.33 2.71
N ASN A 66 30.90 9.50 4.00
CA ASN A 66 29.56 9.26 4.52
C ASN A 66 28.52 10.19 3.86
N ALA A 67 28.85 11.47 3.63
CA ALA A 67 27.97 12.41 2.95
C ALA A 67 27.64 11.95 1.52
N ASN A 68 28.63 11.43 0.80
CA ASN A 68 28.44 10.88 -0.55
C ASN A 68 27.56 9.61 -0.55
N GLU A 69 27.72 8.72 0.44
CA GLU A 69 26.83 7.56 0.61
C GLU A 69 25.38 7.96 0.92
N VAL A 70 25.19 8.98 1.76
CA VAL A 70 23.87 9.54 2.07
C VAL A 70 23.22 10.15 0.82
N GLU A 71 23.97 10.88 -0.01
CA GLU A 71 23.49 11.42 -1.28
C GLU A 71 23.00 10.32 -2.22
N ILE A 72 23.79 9.26 -2.39
CA ILE A 72 23.43 8.09 -3.22
C ILE A 72 22.15 7.43 -2.68
N SER A 73 22.08 7.22 -1.37
CA SER A 73 20.92 6.59 -0.72
C SER A 73 19.65 7.44 -0.87
N ALA A 74 19.77 8.77 -0.75
CA ALA A 74 18.66 9.69 -0.95
C ALA A 74 18.18 9.70 -2.42
N SER A 75 19.10 9.66 -3.38
CA SER A 75 18.79 9.54 -4.80
C SER A 75 18.05 8.23 -5.12
N ASP A 76 18.48 7.12 -4.53
CA ASP A 76 17.82 5.83 -4.71
C ASP A 76 16.42 5.81 -4.08
N ALA A 77 16.25 6.44 -2.91
CA ALA A 77 14.94 6.62 -2.28
C ALA A 77 13.98 7.46 -3.14
N ASP A 78 14.44 8.56 -3.76
CA ASP A 78 13.64 9.35 -4.70
C ASP A 78 13.22 8.52 -5.92
N ARG A 79 14.14 7.73 -6.48
CA ARG A 79 13.85 6.81 -7.59
C ARG A 79 12.77 5.79 -7.20
N MET A 80 12.93 5.11 -6.05
CA MET A 80 11.94 4.14 -5.56
C MET A 80 10.58 4.78 -5.31
N ALA A 81 10.54 6.01 -4.78
CA ALA A 81 9.29 6.74 -4.57
C ALA A 81 8.56 7.04 -5.89
N ARG A 82 9.31 7.40 -6.95
CA ARG A 82 8.75 7.62 -8.30
C ARG A 82 8.20 6.32 -8.90
N GLU A 83 8.96 5.24 -8.85
CA GLU A 83 8.52 3.91 -9.33
C GLU A 83 7.28 3.42 -8.56
N GLY A 84 7.24 3.65 -7.25
CA GLY A 84 6.06 3.39 -6.43
C GLY A 84 4.84 4.21 -6.87
N GLY A 85 5.03 5.49 -7.18
CA GLY A 85 4.00 6.37 -7.72
C GLY A 85 3.42 5.88 -9.05
N GLU A 86 4.27 5.43 -9.98
CA GLU A 86 3.84 4.85 -11.26
C GLU A 86 3.04 3.55 -11.07
N THR A 87 3.45 2.72 -10.11
CA THR A 87 2.76 1.48 -9.75
C THR A 87 1.36 1.77 -9.20
N ILE A 88 1.24 2.75 -8.30
CA ILE A 88 -0.06 3.18 -7.74
C ILE A 88 -0.97 3.72 -8.85
N SER A 89 -0.44 4.56 -9.74
CA SER A 89 -1.19 5.10 -10.89
C SER A 89 -1.73 3.98 -11.79
N SER A 90 -0.90 2.97 -12.07
CA SER A 90 -1.29 1.79 -12.85
C SER A 90 -2.37 0.96 -12.15
N ALA A 91 -2.25 0.77 -10.83
CA ALA A 91 -3.25 0.07 -10.03
C ALA A 91 -4.59 0.81 -10.03
N GLN A 92 -4.58 2.14 -9.91
CA GLN A 92 -5.79 2.96 -9.99
C GLN A 92 -6.46 2.83 -11.36
N GLY A 93 -5.68 2.82 -12.44
CA GLY A 93 -6.18 2.55 -13.79
C GLY A 93 -6.85 1.17 -13.92
N ALA A 94 -6.26 0.14 -13.32
CA ALA A 94 -6.83 -1.21 -13.31
C ALA A 94 -8.14 -1.30 -12.51
N VAL A 95 -8.24 -0.61 -11.37
CA VAL A 95 -9.46 -0.54 -10.55
C VAL A 95 -10.59 0.18 -11.30
N ASN A 96 -10.28 1.25 -12.02
CA ASN A 96 -11.26 1.95 -12.86
C ASN A 96 -11.81 1.02 -13.96
N LYS A 97 -10.91 0.33 -14.68
CA LYS A 97 -11.31 -0.64 -15.71
C LYS A 97 -12.16 -1.79 -15.14
N LEU A 98 -11.79 -2.32 -13.97
CA LEU A 98 -12.58 -3.33 -13.28
C LEU A 98 -13.99 -2.81 -12.93
N SER A 99 -14.11 -1.55 -12.53
CA SER A 99 -15.40 -0.93 -12.22
C SER A 99 -16.29 -0.82 -13.46
N GLU A 100 -15.72 -0.52 -14.63
CA GLU A 100 -16.41 -0.55 -15.91
C GLU A 100 -16.88 -1.97 -16.27
N GLU A 101 -16.01 -2.98 -16.14
CA GLU A 101 -16.35 -4.38 -16.41
C GLU A 101 -17.46 -4.91 -15.48
N ILE A 102 -17.47 -4.50 -14.22
CA ILE A 102 -18.55 -4.80 -13.26
C ILE A 102 -19.87 -4.18 -13.71
N GLU A 103 -19.84 -2.94 -14.21
CA GLU A 103 -21.03 -2.23 -14.69
C GLU A 103 -21.64 -2.93 -15.93
N ASP A 104 -20.81 -3.33 -16.88
CA ASP A 104 -21.26 -4.07 -18.07
C ASP A 104 -21.80 -5.46 -17.72
N THR A 105 -21.19 -6.13 -16.75
CA THR A 105 -21.69 -7.41 -16.23
C THR A 105 -23.07 -7.23 -15.56
N ALA A 106 -23.24 -6.18 -14.75
CA ALA A 106 -24.52 -5.88 -14.11
C ALA A 106 -25.63 -5.59 -15.14
N ARG A 107 -25.31 -4.85 -16.22
CA ARG A 107 -26.24 -4.63 -17.34
C ARG A 107 -26.67 -5.95 -18.00
N SER A 108 -25.72 -6.84 -18.23
CA SER A 108 -25.99 -8.15 -18.85
C SER A 108 -26.88 -9.03 -17.98
N ILE A 109 -26.67 -9.05 -16.66
CA ILE A 109 -27.51 -9.78 -15.71
C ILE A 109 -28.93 -9.17 -15.62
N ASN A 110 -29.05 -7.85 -15.64
CA ASN A 110 -30.36 -7.19 -15.68
C ASN A 110 -31.15 -7.56 -16.96
N ALA A 111 -30.51 -7.52 -18.12
CA ALA A 111 -31.14 -7.95 -19.38
C ALA A 111 -31.58 -9.43 -19.34
N LEU A 112 -30.82 -10.26 -18.64
CA LEU A 112 -31.15 -11.68 -18.43
C LEU A 112 -32.34 -11.87 -17.48
N ALA A 113 -32.47 -11.01 -16.46
CA ALA A 113 -33.64 -10.98 -15.59
C ALA A 113 -34.91 -10.53 -16.35
N GLU A 114 -34.81 -9.55 -17.24
CA GLU A 114 -35.92 -9.12 -18.12
C GLU A 114 -36.37 -10.26 -19.05
N LYS A 115 -35.43 -10.97 -19.70
CA LYS A 115 -35.75 -12.15 -20.51
C LYS A 115 -36.41 -13.28 -19.71
N SER A 116 -36.08 -13.39 -18.42
CA SER A 116 -36.67 -14.38 -17.53
C SER A 116 -38.13 -14.03 -17.19
N ASP A 117 -38.48 -12.74 -17.18
CA ASP A 117 -39.86 -12.28 -17.06
C ASP A 117 -40.69 -12.64 -18.30
N GLU A 118 -40.11 -12.49 -19.50
CA GLU A 118 -40.75 -12.95 -20.75
C GLU A 118 -41.03 -14.46 -20.72
N ILE A 119 -40.11 -15.27 -20.16
CA ILE A 119 -40.31 -16.72 -20.01
C ILE A 119 -41.48 -17.01 -19.06
N GLN A 120 -41.63 -16.27 -17.95
CA GLN A 120 -42.76 -16.44 -17.03
C GLN A 120 -44.10 -16.19 -17.74
N GLN A 121 -44.19 -15.14 -18.58
CA GLN A 121 -45.39 -14.87 -19.36
C GLN A 121 -45.73 -16.02 -20.32
N VAL A 122 -44.72 -16.65 -20.94
CA VAL A 122 -44.92 -17.84 -21.78
C VAL A 122 -45.40 -19.03 -20.95
N LEU A 123 -44.87 -19.23 -19.74
CA LEU A 123 -45.32 -20.29 -18.83
C LEU A 123 -46.77 -20.11 -18.39
N ASP A 124 -47.22 -18.87 -18.18
CA ASP A 124 -48.62 -18.58 -17.86
C ASP A 124 -49.55 -18.95 -19.02
N VAL A 125 -49.14 -18.68 -20.26
CA VAL A 125 -49.86 -19.14 -21.46
C VAL A 125 -49.89 -20.67 -21.54
N ILE A 126 -48.75 -21.35 -21.29
CA ILE A 126 -48.69 -22.82 -21.27
C ILE A 126 -49.64 -23.37 -20.20
N HIS A 127 -49.66 -22.78 -19.01
CA HIS A 127 -50.55 -23.20 -17.93
C HIS A 127 -52.02 -23.03 -18.29
N ALA A 128 -52.39 -21.91 -18.92
CA ALA A 128 -53.75 -21.69 -19.41
C ALA A 128 -54.15 -22.74 -20.48
N VAL A 129 -53.22 -23.07 -21.39
CA VAL A 129 -53.45 -24.08 -22.44
C VAL A 129 -53.57 -25.48 -21.85
N THR A 130 -52.74 -25.86 -20.89
CA THR A 130 -52.80 -27.19 -20.25
C THR A 130 -54.08 -27.35 -19.43
N GLU A 131 -54.51 -26.30 -18.73
CA GLU A 131 -55.77 -26.29 -17.99
C GLU A 131 -56.99 -26.39 -18.93
N GLN A 132 -57.00 -25.64 -20.02
CA GLN A 132 -58.03 -25.75 -21.06
C GLN A 132 -58.04 -27.14 -21.71
N THR A 133 -56.87 -27.70 -21.99
CA THR A 133 -56.74 -29.06 -22.55
C THR A 133 -57.24 -30.11 -21.58
N ASN A 134 -56.95 -29.96 -20.29
CA ASN A 134 -57.45 -30.83 -19.23
C ASN A 134 -58.99 -30.78 -19.12
N LEU A 135 -59.59 -29.59 -19.21
CA LEU A 135 -61.05 -29.42 -19.24
C LEU A 135 -61.70 -30.01 -20.50
N LEU A 136 -61.08 -29.82 -21.67
CA LEU A 136 -61.54 -30.42 -22.93
C LEU A 136 -61.48 -31.95 -22.87
N ALA A 137 -60.39 -32.51 -22.34
CA ALA A 137 -60.23 -33.95 -22.16
C ALA A 137 -61.26 -34.52 -21.17
N LEU A 138 -61.56 -33.81 -20.08
CA LEU A 138 -62.61 -34.19 -19.14
C LEU A 138 -63.98 -34.23 -19.82
N ASN A 139 -64.33 -33.21 -20.59
CA ASN A 139 -65.59 -33.17 -21.34
C ASN A 139 -65.68 -34.32 -22.36
N ALA A 140 -64.57 -34.63 -23.05
CA ALA A 140 -64.50 -35.76 -23.97
C ALA A 140 -64.66 -37.11 -23.26
N ALA A 141 -64.07 -37.28 -22.07
CA ALA A 141 -64.22 -38.48 -21.25
C ALA A 141 -65.68 -38.67 -20.78
N ILE A 142 -66.36 -37.57 -20.39
CA ILE A 142 -67.78 -37.59 -20.02
C ILE A 142 -68.65 -38.01 -21.21
N GLU A 143 -68.42 -37.44 -22.40
CA GLU A 143 -69.22 -37.77 -23.58
C GLU A 143 -68.93 -39.19 -24.09
N ALA A 144 -67.69 -39.67 -23.98
CA ALA A 144 -67.32 -41.05 -24.27
C ALA A 144 -68.02 -42.05 -23.33
N ALA A 145 -68.12 -41.74 -22.04
CA ALA A 145 -68.88 -42.55 -21.08
C ALA A 145 -70.38 -42.58 -21.43
N ARG A 146 -70.91 -41.46 -21.95
CA ARG A 146 -72.31 -41.33 -22.38
C ARG A 146 -72.65 -42.16 -23.62
N ALA A 147 -71.68 -42.38 -24.52
CA ALA A 147 -71.80 -43.22 -25.70
C ALA A 147 -71.71 -44.74 -25.42
N GLY A 148 -71.46 -45.15 -24.17
CA GLY A 148 -71.42 -46.55 -23.75
C GLY A 148 -70.33 -47.36 -24.46
N GLU A 149 -70.68 -48.54 -24.98
CA GLU A 149 -69.73 -49.44 -25.66
C GLU A 149 -69.06 -48.79 -26.89
N HIS A 150 -69.76 -47.90 -27.61
CA HIS A 150 -69.22 -47.21 -28.79
C HIS A 150 -68.17 -46.13 -28.43
N GLY A 151 -68.14 -45.67 -27.18
CA GLY A 151 -67.23 -44.62 -26.70
C GLY A 151 -65.94 -45.13 -26.04
N ARG A 152 -65.78 -46.45 -25.84
CA ARG A 152 -64.63 -47.03 -25.08
C ARG A 152 -63.27 -46.58 -25.61
N GLY A 153 -63.07 -46.58 -26.93
CA GLY A 153 -61.81 -46.13 -27.54
C GLY A 153 -61.53 -44.63 -27.32
N PHE A 154 -62.57 -43.80 -27.41
CA PHE A 154 -62.47 -42.35 -27.16
C PHE A 154 -62.21 -42.04 -25.68
N SER A 155 -62.77 -42.82 -24.75
CA SER A 155 -62.55 -42.65 -23.31
C SER A 155 -61.07 -42.84 -22.95
N VAL A 156 -60.41 -43.85 -23.52
CA VAL A 156 -58.98 -44.11 -23.27
C VAL A 156 -58.11 -42.97 -23.78
N VAL A 157 -58.40 -42.45 -24.98
CA VAL A 157 -57.67 -41.31 -25.55
C VAL A 157 -57.90 -40.04 -24.71
N ALA A 158 -59.13 -39.80 -24.24
CA ALA A 158 -59.46 -38.65 -23.40
C ALA A 158 -58.71 -38.70 -22.05
N ASP A 159 -58.63 -39.87 -21.41
CA ASP A 159 -57.86 -40.02 -20.16
C ASP A 159 -56.35 -39.83 -20.38
N GLU A 160 -55.79 -40.32 -21.50
CA GLU A 160 -54.37 -40.13 -21.84
C GLU A 160 -54.05 -38.65 -22.09
N VAL A 161 -54.90 -37.93 -22.83
CA VAL A 161 -54.77 -36.48 -23.05
C VAL A 161 -54.87 -35.72 -21.74
N ARG A 162 -55.78 -36.12 -20.84
CA ARG A 162 -55.92 -35.52 -19.50
C ARG A 162 -54.65 -35.72 -18.67
N GLN A 163 -54.08 -36.92 -18.68
CA GLN A 163 -52.85 -37.22 -17.96
C GLN A 163 -51.65 -36.45 -18.55
N LEU A 164 -51.58 -36.31 -19.87
CA LEU A 164 -50.54 -35.52 -20.54
C LEU A 164 -50.66 -34.02 -20.19
N ALA A 165 -51.87 -33.47 -20.21
CA ALA A 165 -52.14 -32.09 -19.82
C ALA A 165 -51.72 -31.81 -18.36
N LYS A 166 -52.03 -32.72 -17.44
CA LYS A 166 -51.60 -32.63 -16.04
C LYS A 166 -50.07 -32.66 -15.90
N ARG A 167 -49.40 -33.59 -16.57
CA ARG A 167 -47.93 -33.68 -16.55
C ARG A 167 -47.27 -32.43 -17.14
N SER A 168 -47.82 -31.88 -18.22
CA SER A 168 -47.34 -30.62 -18.81
C SER A 168 -47.52 -29.42 -17.87
N ALA A 169 -48.65 -29.33 -17.14
CA ALA A 169 -48.86 -28.30 -16.13
C ALA A 169 -47.85 -28.41 -14.97
N GLU A 170 -47.63 -29.63 -14.46
CA GLU A 170 -46.64 -29.90 -13.41
C GLU A 170 -45.22 -29.51 -13.85
N SER A 171 -44.83 -29.80 -15.10
CA SER A 171 -43.54 -29.38 -15.65
C SER A 171 -43.44 -27.86 -15.82
N ALA A 172 -44.51 -27.19 -16.27
CA ALA A 172 -44.53 -25.74 -16.39
C ALA A 172 -44.35 -25.05 -15.03
N ASP A 173 -44.95 -25.60 -13.97
CA ASP A 173 -44.84 -25.06 -12.60
C ASP A 173 -43.43 -25.27 -12.01
N GLN A 174 -42.80 -26.42 -12.30
CA GLN A 174 -41.40 -26.66 -11.97
C GLN A 174 -40.46 -25.66 -12.67
N ILE A 175 -40.69 -25.38 -13.95
CA ILE A 175 -39.91 -24.38 -14.70
C ILE A 175 -40.13 -22.98 -14.10
N ARG A 176 -41.37 -22.62 -13.76
CA ARG A 176 -41.69 -21.34 -13.12
C ARG A 176 -40.90 -21.15 -11.82
N THR A 177 -40.92 -22.16 -10.96
CA THR A 177 -40.17 -22.13 -9.69
C THR A 177 -38.66 -21.95 -9.91
N MET A 178 -38.10 -22.61 -10.93
CA MET A 178 -36.68 -22.44 -11.29
C MET A 178 -36.37 -21.02 -11.78
N ILE A 179 -37.26 -20.44 -12.60
CA ILE A 179 -37.11 -19.09 -13.13
C ILE A 179 -37.23 -18.03 -12.01
N ASP A 180 -38.15 -18.18 -11.06
CA ASP A 180 -38.27 -17.29 -9.91
C ASP A 180 -36.99 -17.26 -9.05
N GLY A 181 -36.43 -18.45 -8.79
CA GLY A 181 -35.15 -18.57 -8.11
C GLY A 181 -34.02 -17.88 -8.88
N PHE A 182 -34.01 -18.05 -10.20
CA PHE A 182 -33.03 -17.44 -11.09
C PHE A 182 -33.11 -15.90 -11.13
N VAL A 183 -34.32 -15.32 -11.18
CA VAL A 183 -34.55 -13.87 -11.11
C VAL A 183 -34.09 -13.31 -9.77
N THR A 184 -34.37 -14.03 -8.67
CA THR A 184 -33.93 -13.64 -7.32
C THR A 184 -32.41 -13.58 -7.22
N GLU A 185 -31.72 -14.62 -7.68
CA GLU A 185 -30.25 -14.68 -7.65
C GLU A 185 -29.60 -13.64 -8.58
N SER A 186 -30.22 -13.37 -9.73
CA SER A 186 -29.77 -12.33 -10.66
C SER A 186 -29.82 -10.93 -10.02
N LYS A 187 -30.92 -10.60 -9.34
CA LYS A 187 -31.06 -9.32 -8.60
C LYS A 187 -30.03 -9.21 -7.48
N ALA A 188 -29.84 -10.28 -6.70
CA ALA A 188 -28.83 -10.32 -5.64
C ALA A 188 -27.41 -10.14 -6.18
N SER A 189 -27.11 -10.71 -7.35
CA SER A 189 -25.82 -10.56 -8.02
C SER A 189 -25.55 -9.12 -8.45
N VAL A 190 -26.54 -8.45 -9.04
CA VAL A 190 -26.46 -7.02 -9.42
C VAL A 190 -26.24 -6.13 -8.19
N GLU A 191 -26.91 -6.41 -7.08
CA GLU A 191 -26.71 -5.66 -5.82
C GLU A 191 -25.26 -5.80 -5.29
N ARG A 192 -24.72 -7.02 -5.30
CA ARG A 192 -23.32 -7.29 -4.90
C ARG A 192 -22.33 -6.58 -5.84
N MET A 193 -22.60 -6.58 -7.14
CA MET A 193 -21.79 -5.87 -8.13
C MET A 193 -21.79 -4.35 -7.89
N ASN A 194 -22.95 -3.76 -7.65
CA ASN A 194 -23.06 -2.33 -7.31
C ASN A 194 -22.30 -1.98 -6.03
N LYS A 195 -22.38 -2.83 -5.00
CA LYS A 195 -21.60 -2.66 -3.77
C LYS A 195 -20.09 -2.76 -4.01
N SER A 196 -19.66 -3.70 -4.86
CA SER A 196 -18.25 -3.85 -5.23
C SER A 196 -17.73 -2.62 -5.97
N ARG A 197 -18.52 -2.08 -6.91
CA ARG A 197 -18.20 -0.86 -7.65
C ARG A 197 -18.06 0.36 -6.73
N ASN A 198 -18.99 0.55 -5.80
CA ASN A 198 -18.91 1.66 -4.85
C ASN A 198 -17.64 1.58 -3.97
N ARG A 199 -17.25 0.37 -3.57
CA ARG A 199 -16.00 0.16 -2.83
C ARG A 199 -14.78 0.49 -3.69
N SER A 200 -14.78 0.10 -4.96
CA SER A 200 -13.71 0.42 -5.90
C SER A 200 -13.55 1.93 -6.13
N THR A 201 -14.63 2.71 -6.05
CA THR A 201 -14.57 4.18 -6.19
C THR A 201 -14.15 4.92 -4.91
N GLU A 202 -14.19 4.27 -3.75
CA GLU A 202 -13.74 4.82 -2.46
C GLU A 202 -12.24 4.65 -2.22
N THR A 203 -11.56 3.82 -3.03
CA THR A 203 -10.14 3.44 -2.86
C THR A 203 -9.27 4.13 -3.90
#